data_AF-A0A0A0KGC7-F1
#
_entry.id   AF-A0A0A0KGC7-F1
#
_cell.length_a   1.000
_cell.length_b   1.000
_cell.length_c   1.000
_cell.angle_alpha   90.00
_cell.angle_beta   90.00
_cell.angle_gamma   90.00
#
_symmetry.space_group_name_H-M   'P 1'
#
loop_
_entity.id
_entity.type
_entity.pdbx_description
1 polymer ?
#
loop_
_entity_poly.entity_id
_entity_poly.type
_entity_poly.pdbx_seq_one_letter_code
_entity_poly.pdbx_strand_id
1 'polypeptide(L)'
;MTCLMVFGRKFGDEELDDRGFKAMIQEVMQLVAAPNLGDLIPFIAMFDLQGLTRRMKNINKVFDRFFERIIDEHLKSMGEKKTKDFLDVMLDLMKSEDTHEYRIDRSSVKAIILVRI
;
A
#
# COMPACT_ATOMS: atom_id res chain seq x y z
N MET A 1 -10.69 -6.84 -8.87
CA MET A 1 -11.36 -5.63 -9.42
C MET A 1 -10.63 -4.37 -8.99
N THR A 2 -10.36 -4.17 -7.70
CA THR A 2 -9.64 -2.99 -7.16
C THR A 2 -8.27 -2.74 -7.79
N CYS A 3 -7.41 -3.77 -7.94
CA CYS A 3 -6.07 -3.58 -8.52
C CYS A 3 -6.07 -3.00 -9.94
N LEU A 4 -7.04 -3.41 -10.78
CA LEU A 4 -7.17 -2.91 -12.14
C LEU A 4 -7.53 -1.42 -12.18
N MET A 5 -8.42 -0.99 -11.29
CA MET A 5 -8.84 0.42 -11.24
C MET A 5 -7.74 1.31 -10.66
N VAL A 6 -7.01 0.80 -9.66
CA VAL A 6 -6.00 1.59 -8.94
C VAL A 6 -4.68 1.66 -9.70
N PHE A 7 -4.23 0.56 -10.30
CA PHE A 7 -2.89 0.40 -10.88
C PHE A 7 -2.88 0.02 -12.36
N GLY A 8 -4.05 0.03 -13.02
CA GLY A 8 -4.18 -0.31 -14.44
C GLY A 8 -3.93 -1.79 -14.79
N ARG A 9 -3.52 -2.64 -13.83
CA ARG A 9 -3.21 -4.06 -14.05
C ARG A 9 -3.68 -4.99 -12.95
N LYS A 10 -3.75 -6.29 -13.28
CA LYS A 10 -3.90 -7.36 -12.28
C LYS A 10 -2.52 -7.80 -11.82
N PHE A 11 -2.41 -8.16 -10.56
CA PHE A 11 -1.20 -8.74 -9.99
C PHE A 11 -1.41 -10.24 -9.83
N GLY A 12 -0.47 -11.02 -10.37
CA GLY A 12 -0.38 -12.45 -10.13
C GLY A 12 0.28 -12.77 -8.77
N ASP A 13 0.27 -14.05 -8.38
CA ASP A 13 0.93 -14.47 -7.14
C ASP A 13 2.46 -14.22 -7.20
N GLU A 14 3.07 -14.29 -8.37
CA GLU A 14 4.52 -14.11 -8.56
C GLU A 14 5.00 -12.64 -8.44
N GLU A 15 4.09 -11.66 -8.37
CA GLU A 15 4.49 -10.25 -8.46
C GLU A 15 4.84 -9.58 -7.12
N LEU A 16 4.43 -10.16 -5.97
CA LEU A 16 4.55 -9.50 -4.66
C LEU A 16 5.67 -10.08 -3.77
N ASP A 17 5.71 -11.40 -3.62
CA ASP A 17 6.61 -12.16 -2.75
C ASP A 17 6.53 -13.64 -3.14
N ASP A 18 7.49 -14.47 -2.70
CA ASP A 18 7.50 -15.94 -2.94
C ASP A 18 6.21 -16.63 -2.42
N ARG A 19 5.50 -15.96 -1.51
CA ARG A 19 4.26 -16.44 -0.88
C ARG A 19 2.99 -16.16 -1.70
N GLY A 20 3.02 -15.24 -2.67
CA GLY A 20 1.83 -14.88 -3.44
C GLY A 20 1.14 -13.59 -3.01
N PHE A 21 0.67 -12.79 -3.99
CA PHE A 21 -0.16 -11.60 -3.73
C PHE A 21 -1.41 -11.94 -2.91
N LYS A 22 -2.08 -13.04 -3.25
CA LYS A 22 -3.30 -13.45 -2.55
C LYS A 22 -3.03 -13.85 -1.09
N ALA A 23 -1.95 -14.59 -0.84
CA ALA A 23 -1.59 -15.03 0.50
C ALA A 23 -1.25 -13.83 1.40
N MET A 24 -0.54 -12.83 0.85
CA MET A 24 -0.21 -11.60 1.57
C MET A 24 -1.46 -10.81 1.97
N ILE A 25 -2.42 -10.64 1.06
CA ILE A 25 -3.69 -9.97 1.37
C ILE A 25 -4.47 -10.74 2.44
N GLN A 26 -4.48 -12.07 2.37
CA GLN A 26 -5.12 -12.91 3.37
C GLN A 26 -4.46 -12.76 4.75
N GLU A 27 -3.12 -12.69 4.81
CA GLU A 27 -2.38 -12.45 6.06
C GLU A 27 -2.72 -11.08 6.65
N VAL A 28 -2.80 -10.02 5.84
CA VAL A 28 -3.24 -8.69 6.28
C VAL A 28 -4.65 -8.74 6.87
N MET A 29 -5.61 -9.36 6.16
CA MET A 29 -6.98 -9.46 6.67
C MET A 29 -7.05 -10.21 7.99
N GLN A 30 -6.25 -11.28 8.15
CA GLN A 30 -6.19 -12.01 9.41
C GLN A 30 -5.61 -11.17 10.55
N LEU A 31 -4.57 -10.38 10.29
CA LEU A 31 -3.97 -9.52 11.31
C LEU A 31 -4.88 -8.36 11.72
N VAL A 32 -5.59 -7.76 10.76
CA VAL A 32 -6.54 -6.67 11.02
C VAL A 32 -7.79 -7.17 11.74
N ALA A 33 -8.25 -8.39 11.45
CA ALA A 33 -9.40 -9.00 12.11
C ALA A 33 -9.06 -9.67 13.44
N ALA A 34 -7.77 -9.86 13.77
CA ALA A 34 -7.37 -10.53 14.99
C ALA A 34 -7.65 -9.64 16.22
N PRO A 35 -8.27 -10.19 17.28
CA PRO A 35 -8.42 -9.45 18.53
C PRO A 35 -7.04 -9.22 19.16
N ASN A 36 -6.64 -7.95 19.24
CA ASN A 36 -5.39 -7.54 19.86
C ASN A 36 -5.55 -7.52 21.39
N LEU A 37 -4.86 -8.42 22.08
CA LEU A 37 -4.87 -8.49 23.54
C LEU A 37 -4.26 -7.24 24.18
N GLY A 38 -3.38 -6.53 23.47
CA GLY A 38 -2.85 -5.24 23.91
C GLY A 38 -3.91 -4.14 24.01
N ASP A 39 -4.95 -4.19 23.17
CA ASP A 39 -6.05 -3.23 23.21
C ASP A 39 -7.03 -3.52 24.35
N LEU A 40 -7.09 -4.79 24.79
CA LEU A 40 -7.92 -5.24 25.92
C LEU A 40 -7.20 -5.10 27.26
N ILE A 41 -5.88 -5.30 27.30
CA ILE A 41 -5.07 -5.30 28.53
C ILE A 41 -3.83 -4.42 28.29
N PRO A 42 -3.86 -3.14 28.69
CA PRO A 42 -2.79 -2.18 28.40
C PRO A 42 -1.40 -2.59 28.89
N PHE A 43 -1.32 -3.37 29.98
CA PHE A 43 -0.06 -3.81 30.58
C PHE A 43 0.71 -4.83 29.72
N ILE A 44 0.04 -5.61 28.86
CA ILE A 44 0.70 -6.58 27.98
C ILE A 44 0.93 -6.05 26.56
N ALA A 45 0.43 -4.84 26.25
CA ALA A 45 0.55 -4.22 24.94
C ALA A 45 2.02 -4.03 24.50
N MET A 46 2.92 -3.72 25.46
CA MET A 46 4.36 -3.56 25.19
C MET A 46 5.04 -4.86 24.73
N PHE A 47 4.52 -6.02 25.14
CA PHE A 47 5.19 -7.29 24.92
C PHE A 47 4.90 -7.92 23.55
N ASP A 48 3.93 -7.39 22.78
CA ASP A 48 3.49 -7.97 21.49
C ASP A 48 3.37 -9.51 21.56
N LEU A 49 2.69 -10.02 22.59
CA LEU A 49 2.65 -11.46 22.90
C LEU A 49 2.07 -12.31 21.75
N GLN A 50 1.20 -11.72 20.93
CA GLN A 50 0.62 -12.36 19.75
C GLN A 50 1.51 -12.18 18.49
N GLY A 51 2.55 -11.35 18.57
CA GLY A 51 3.45 -11.03 17.46
C GLY A 51 2.76 -10.26 16.33
N LEU A 52 1.60 -9.66 16.59
CA LEU A 52 0.78 -8.97 15.58
C LEU A 52 1.56 -7.76 15.05
N THR A 53 2.17 -6.96 15.92
CA THR A 53 2.95 -5.78 15.51
C THR A 53 4.16 -6.19 14.66
N ARG A 54 4.88 -7.24 15.09
CA ARG A 54 6.04 -7.74 14.33
C ARG A 54 5.66 -8.29 12.96
N ARG A 55 4.57 -9.07 12.86
CA ARG A 55 4.06 -9.60 11.57
C ARG A 55 3.61 -8.46 10.66
N MET A 56 2.87 -7.49 11.20
CA MET A 56 2.41 -6.33 10.45
C MET A 56 3.57 -5.50 9.89
N LYS A 57 4.64 -5.30 10.68
CA LYS A 57 5.87 -4.62 10.21
C LYS A 57 6.53 -5.35 9.04
N ASN A 58 6.57 -6.69 9.06
CA ASN A 58 7.15 -7.46 7.97
C ASN A 58 6.33 -7.32 6.68
N ILE A 59 5.01 -7.39 6.81
CA ILE A 59 4.09 -7.21 5.68
C ILE A 59 4.19 -5.80 5.11
N ASN A 60 4.22 -4.78 5.97
CA ASN A 60 4.40 -3.39 5.55
C ASN A 60 5.68 -3.19 4.72
N LYS A 61 6.80 -3.84 5.08
CA LYS A 61 8.04 -3.76 4.28
C LYS A 61 7.90 -4.38 2.89
N VAL A 62 7.13 -5.46 2.75
CA VAL A 62 6.89 -6.10 1.46
C VAL A 62 6.02 -5.19 0.58
N PHE A 63 4.92 -4.68 1.12
CA PHE A 63 4.04 -3.76 0.40
C PHE A 63 4.71 -2.44 0.04
N ASP A 64 5.54 -1.87 0.92
CA ASP A 64 6.28 -0.64 0.63
C ASP A 64 7.18 -0.80 -0.61
N ARG A 65 7.97 -1.88 -0.69
CA ARG A 65 8.79 -2.18 -1.87
C ARG A 65 7.95 -2.39 -3.13
N PHE A 66 6.83 -3.07 -3.00
CA PHE A 66 5.95 -3.35 -4.13
C PHE A 66 5.29 -2.09 -4.70
N PHE A 67 4.75 -1.23 -3.84
CA PHE A 67 4.15 0.03 -4.27
C PHE A 67 5.19 1.00 -4.79
N GLU A 68 6.39 1.05 -4.21
CA GLU A 68 7.48 1.86 -4.75
C GLU A 68 7.81 1.45 -6.20
N ARG A 69 7.90 0.14 -6.47
CA ARG A 69 8.10 -0.39 -7.83
C ARG A 69 6.98 0.05 -8.78
N ILE A 70 5.72 -0.06 -8.36
CA ILE A 70 4.57 0.32 -9.19
C ILE A 70 4.58 1.82 -9.48
N ILE A 71 4.84 2.66 -8.48
CA ILE A 71 4.92 4.11 -8.63
C ILE A 71 6.03 4.47 -9.63
N ASP A 72 7.20 3.84 -9.53
CA ASP A 72 8.31 4.08 -10.45
C ASP A 72 8.00 3.64 -11.89
N GLU A 73 7.28 2.53 -12.07
CA GLU A 73 6.80 2.09 -13.38
C GLU A 73 5.82 3.12 -13.98
N HIS A 74 4.88 3.64 -13.19
CA HIS A 74 3.93 4.64 -13.66
C HIS A 74 4.64 5.95 -14.02
N LEU A 75 5.59 6.41 -13.18
CA LEU A 75 6.42 7.58 -13.44
C LEU A 75 7.22 7.47 -14.74
N LYS A 76 7.76 6.29 -15.06
CA LYS A 76 8.49 6.04 -16.32
C LYS A 76 7.57 6.06 -17.54
N SER A 77 6.34 5.56 -17.40
CA SER A 77 5.33 5.56 -18.47
C SER A 77 4.54 6.87 -18.60
N MET A 78 4.88 7.91 -17.81
CA MET A 78 4.17 9.19 -17.87
C MET A 78 4.37 9.88 -19.22
N GLY A 79 3.26 10.30 -19.83
CA GLY A 79 3.25 10.97 -21.13
C GLY A 79 2.97 10.05 -22.31
N GLU A 80 2.91 8.73 -22.11
CA GLU A 80 2.40 7.81 -23.11
C GLU A 80 0.88 7.98 -23.29
N LYS A 81 0.40 7.84 -24.53
CA LYS A 81 -1.05 7.80 -24.82
C LYS A 81 -1.63 6.47 -24.36
N LYS A 82 -1.82 6.32 -23.05
CA LYS A 82 -2.53 5.20 -22.42
C LYS A 82 -3.78 5.70 -21.69
N THR A 83 -4.71 4.79 -21.43
CA THR A 83 -5.83 5.06 -20.51
C THR A 83 -5.26 5.29 -19.12
N LYS A 84 -5.55 6.45 -18.52
CA LYS A 84 -5.10 6.79 -17.17
C LYS A 84 -5.83 5.95 -16.13
N ASP A 85 -5.10 5.41 -15.18
CA ASP A 85 -5.64 4.82 -13.95
C ASP A 85 -5.62 5.82 -12.79
N PHE A 86 -6.10 5.39 -11.62
CA PHE A 86 -6.13 6.24 -10.43
C PHE A 86 -4.74 6.73 -10.03
N LEU A 87 -3.71 5.88 -10.11
CA LEU A 87 -2.34 6.25 -9.75
C LEU A 87 -1.79 7.30 -10.72
N ASP A 88 -2.03 7.16 -12.02
CA ASP A 88 -1.66 8.16 -13.03
C ASP A 88 -2.29 9.54 -12.70
N VAL A 89 -3.57 9.57 -12.31
CA VAL A 89 -4.26 10.81 -11.92
C VAL A 89 -3.64 11.44 -10.67
N MET A 90 -3.27 10.64 -9.67
CA MET A 90 -2.59 11.13 -8.47
C MET A 90 -1.21 11.70 -8.77
N LEU A 91 -0.45 11.07 -9.68
CA LEU A 91 0.87 11.53 -10.09
C LEU A 91 0.79 12.82 -10.91
N ASP A 92 -0.23 12.98 -11.75
CA ASP A 92 -0.49 14.23 -12.46
C ASP A 92 -0.84 15.37 -11.47
N LEU A 93 -1.65 15.08 -10.45
CA LEU A 93 -1.99 16.04 -9.40
C LEU A 93 -0.78 16.45 -8.55
N MET A 94 0.19 15.55 -8.34
CA MET A 94 1.47 15.88 -7.70
C MET A 94 2.32 16.84 -8.54
N LYS A 95 2.22 16.79 -9.88
CA LYS A 95 2.97 17.67 -10.79
C LYS A 95 2.26 18.99 -11.10
N SER A 96 0.95 19.03 -10.95
CA SER A 96 0.13 20.23 -11.09
C SER A 96 0.59 21.32 -10.12
N GLU A 97 0.99 22.47 -10.64
CA GLU A 97 1.33 23.65 -9.83
C GLU A 97 0.09 24.42 -9.35
N ASP A 98 -1.11 24.08 -9.86
CA ASP A 98 -2.34 24.86 -9.67
C ASP A 98 -2.96 24.73 -8.27
N THR A 99 -2.52 23.78 -7.43
CA THR A 99 -3.00 23.62 -6.05
C THR A 99 -2.00 24.17 -5.03
N HIS A 100 -1.80 25.50 -5.05
CA HIS A 100 -0.92 26.20 -4.10
C HIS A 100 -1.31 26.00 -2.61
N GLU A 101 -2.56 25.60 -2.33
CA GLU A 101 -3.06 25.38 -0.96
C GLU A 101 -2.97 23.92 -0.49
N TYR A 102 -2.93 22.94 -1.41
CA TYR A 102 -2.88 21.51 -1.11
C TYR A 102 -1.91 20.78 -2.05
N ARG A 103 -0.62 20.77 -1.68
CA ARG A 103 0.41 20.02 -2.42
C ARG A 103 0.36 18.55 -2.02
N ILE A 104 -0.11 17.69 -2.92
CA ILE A 104 0.02 16.24 -2.76
C ILE A 104 1.47 15.87 -3.04
N ASP A 105 2.15 15.31 -2.04
CA ASP A 105 3.52 14.81 -2.17
C ASP A 105 3.53 13.28 -2.39
N ARG A 106 4.71 12.73 -2.73
CA ARG A 106 4.89 11.28 -2.91
C ARG A 106 4.47 10.49 -1.66
N SER A 107 4.65 11.05 -0.47
CA SER A 107 4.26 10.42 0.79
C SER A 107 2.74 10.33 0.93
N SER A 108 2.02 11.37 0.51
CA SER A 108 0.56 11.40 0.49
C SER A 108 -0.01 10.38 -0.49
N VAL A 109 0.57 10.27 -1.69
CA VAL A 109 0.20 9.23 -2.66
C VAL A 109 0.39 7.84 -2.05
N LYS A 110 1.55 7.59 -1.41
CA LYS A 110 1.81 6.33 -0.73
C LYS A 110 0.85 6.07 0.43
N ALA A 111 0.51 7.08 1.23
CA ALA A 111 -0.40 6.92 2.37
C ALA A 111 -1.85 6.61 1.94
N ILE A 112 -2.28 7.12 0.78
CA ILE A 112 -3.62 6.84 0.24
C ILE A 112 -3.69 5.41 -0.31
N ILE A 113 -2.59 4.93 -0.91
CA ILE A 113 -2.51 3.57 -1.47
C ILE A 113 -2.28 2.52 -0.36
N LEU A 114 -1.43 2.85 0.61
CA LEU A 114 -1.04 1.99 1.71
C LEU A 114 -1.68 2.54 2.99
N VAL A 115 -2.78 1.91 3.41
CA VAL A 115 -3.41 2.18 4.70
C VAL A 115 -2.35 1.99 5.78
N ARG A 116 -1.92 3.08 6.40
CA ARG A 116 -0.97 3.07 7.51
C ARG A 116 -1.75 2.62 8.75
N ILE A 117 -1.46 1.39 9.21
CA ILE A 117 -2.00 0.80 10.44
C ILE A 117 -0.95 0.90 11.53
#